data_AF-A0AAV0JJB9-F1
#
_entry.id   AF-A0AAV0JJB9-F1
#
_cell.length_a   1.000
_cell.length_b   1.000
_cell.length_c   1.000
_cell.angle_alpha   90.00
_cell.angle_beta   90.00
_cell.angle_gamma   90.00
#
_symmetry.space_group_name_H-M   'P 1'
#
loop_
_entity.id
_entity.type
_entity.pdbx_description
1 polymer ?
#
loop_
_entity_poly.entity_id
_entity_poly.type
_entity_poly.pdbx_seq_one_letter_code
_entity_poly.pdbx_strand_id
1 'polypeptide(L)'
;MGYLTDPAHPKVKEMMADAEEAVLGRIRSRGSGAYLGGFAVGNDDGLGPAEMRSRGYHMVCGAVDVGLFRDGVVRDVNKFKEAHKMSQ
;
A
#
# COMPACT_ATOMS: atom_id res chain seq x y z
N MET A 1 -6.65 -16.37 -6.40
CA MET A 1 -5.64 -16.43 -7.47
C MET A 1 -4.47 -17.39 -7.19
N GLY A 2 -4.24 -17.84 -5.95
CA GLY A 2 -3.12 -18.75 -5.62
C GLY A 2 -1.80 -18.04 -5.28
N TYR A 3 -1.79 -16.70 -5.26
CA TYR A 3 -0.62 -15.86 -4.97
C TYR A 3 -0.71 -15.30 -3.55
N LEU A 4 -0.58 -16.17 -2.54
CA LEU A 4 -0.86 -15.83 -1.13
C LEU A 4 -0.01 -14.66 -0.59
N THR A 5 1.25 -14.55 -1.04
CA THR A 5 2.21 -13.57 -0.53
C THR A 5 2.79 -12.69 -1.65
N ASP A 6 2.17 -12.69 -2.82
CA ASP A 6 2.62 -11.89 -3.97
C ASP A 6 1.50 -10.98 -4.47
N PRO A 7 1.28 -9.83 -3.79
CA PRO A 7 0.34 -8.82 -4.24
C PRO A 7 0.81 -8.11 -5.52
N ALA A 8 2.09 -8.22 -5.86
CA ALA A 8 2.66 -7.61 -7.06
C ALA A 8 2.42 -8.45 -8.32
N HIS A 9 1.96 -9.70 -8.16
CA HIS A 9 1.68 -10.60 -9.27
C HIS A 9 0.73 -9.96 -10.30
N PRO A 10 1.02 -10.01 -11.61
CA PRO A 10 0.24 -9.34 -12.65
C PRO A 10 -1.26 -9.64 -12.59
N LYS A 11 -1.64 -10.91 -12.41
CA LYS A 11 -3.05 -11.32 -12.27
C LYS A 11 -3.74 -10.74 -11.02
N VAL A 12 -3.01 -10.48 -9.94
CA VAL A 12 -3.57 -9.84 -8.75
C VAL A 12 -3.78 -8.36 -9.05
N LYS A 13 -2.79 -7.69 -9.66
CA LYS A 13 -2.91 -6.29 -10.08
C LYS A 13 -4.07 -6.04 -11.06
N GLU A 14 -4.22 -6.90 -12.06
CA GLU A 14 -5.31 -6.84 -13.04
C GLU A 14 -6.67 -6.94 -12.36
N MET A 15 -6.86 -7.96 -11.52
CA MET A 15 -8.12 -8.14 -10.78
C MET A 15 -8.43 -6.99 -9.82
N MET A 16 -7.40 -6.40 -9.18
CA MET A 16 -7.56 -5.22 -8.35
C MET A 16 -7.94 -3.98 -9.17
N ALA A 17 -7.37 -3.81 -10.36
CA ALA A 17 -7.72 -2.71 -11.26
C ALA A 17 -9.18 -2.80 -11.74
N ASP A 18 -9.62 -4.00 -12.12
CA ASP A 18 -11.01 -4.24 -12.54
C ASP A 18 -12.01 -3.94 -11.41
N ALA A 19 -11.69 -4.38 -10.18
CA ALA A 19 -12.51 -4.13 -9.01
C ALA A 19 -12.58 -2.63 -8.68
N GLU A 20 -11.46 -1.92 -8.78
CA GLU A 20 -11.41 -0.47 -8.60
C GLU A 20 -12.24 0.28 -9.62
N GLU A 21 -12.09 -0.05 -10.90
CA GLU A 21 -12.84 0.59 -11.99
C GLU A 21 -14.35 0.37 -11.83
N ALA A 22 -14.77 -0.84 -11.50
CA ALA A 22 -16.17 -1.17 -11.32
C ALA A 22 -16.84 -0.36 -10.19
N VAL A 23 -16.11 -0.05 -9.12
CA VAL A 23 -16.61 0.71 -7.97
C VAL A 23 -16.52 2.22 -8.22
N LEU A 24 -15.34 2.70 -8.62
CA LEU A 24 -15.08 4.13 -8.83
C LEU A 24 -15.84 4.67 -10.05
N GLY A 25 -16.00 3.87 -11.11
CA GLY A 25 -16.76 4.24 -12.30
C GLY A 25 -18.25 4.51 -11.99
N ARG A 26 -18.82 3.77 -11.04
CA ARG A 26 -20.22 3.99 -10.60
C ARG A 26 -20.37 5.26 -9.78
N ILE A 27 -19.42 5.56 -8.88
CA ILE A 27 -19.42 6.83 -8.13
C ILE A 27 -19.32 8.02 -9.08
N ARG A 28 -18.39 7.97 -10.06
CA ARG A 28 -18.16 9.06 -11.02
C ARG A 28 -19.37 9.34 -11.93
N SER A 29 -20.12 8.30 -12.29
CA SER A 29 -21.24 8.43 -13.24
C SER A 29 -22.58 8.76 -12.58
N ARG A 30 -22.84 8.31 -11.35
CA ARG A 30 -24.16 8.43 -10.70
C ARG A 30 -24.18 9.28 -9.43
N GLY A 31 -23.03 9.75 -8.96
CA GLY A 31 -22.93 10.53 -7.71
C GLY A 31 -23.29 9.74 -6.45
N SER A 32 -23.56 8.44 -6.56
CA SER A 32 -23.91 7.52 -5.48
C SER A 32 -23.46 6.11 -5.83
N GLY A 33 -22.95 5.35 -4.85
CA GLY A 33 -22.40 4.02 -5.09
C GLY A 33 -21.70 3.43 -3.87
N ALA A 34 -21.16 2.23 -4.02
CA ALA A 34 -20.34 1.60 -2.99
C ALA A 34 -19.02 2.36 -2.82
N TYR A 35 -18.56 2.50 -1.58
CA TYR A 35 -17.25 3.08 -1.29
C TYR A 35 -16.18 2.01 -1.30
N LEU A 36 -15.02 2.38 -1.83
CA LEU A 36 -13.86 1.50 -1.87
C LEU A 36 -13.11 1.55 -0.53
N GLY A 37 -12.96 0.38 0.07
CA GLY A 37 -12.15 0.14 1.27
C GLY A 37 -10.95 -0.74 0.94
N GLY A 38 -9.80 -0.53 1.57
CA GLY A 38 -8.62 -1.35 1.31
C GLY A 38 -7.61 -1.35 2.45
N PHE A 39 -6.70 -2.33 2.42
CA PHE A 39 -5.61 -2.45 3.37
C PHE A 39 -4.31 -1.93 2.74
N ALA A 40 -3.71 -0.92 3.37
CA ALA A 40 -2.41 -0.43 2.96
C ALA A 40 -1.30 -1.40 3.36
N VAL A 41 -0.27 -1.49 2.52
CA VAL A 41 0.97 -2.22 2.79
C VAL A 41 2.07 -1.18 3.02
N GLY A 42 2.88 -1.37 4.06
CA GLY A 42 3.95 -0.43 4.41
C GLY A 42 5.09 -0.48 3.38
N ASN A 43 5.65 0.70 3.06
CA ASN A 43 6.81 0.89 2.18
C ASN A 43 6.73 0.35 0.74
N ASP A 44 5.65 -0.32 0.33
CA ASP A 44 5.46 -0.77 -1.04
C ASP A 44 4.82 0.33 -1.90
N ASP A 45 5.53 0.72 -2.96
CA ASP A 45 5.03 1.63 -4.00
C ASP A 45 3.75 1.03 -4.64
N GLY A 46 2.70 1.82 -4.81
CA GLY A 46 1.41 1.34 -5.33
C GLY A 46 0.38 0.97 -4.26
N LEU A 47 0.85 0.61 -3.06
CA LEU A 47 0.02 0.02 -1.98
C LEU A 47 0.06 0.83 -0.68
N GLY A 48 0.74 1.99 -0.71
CA GLY A 48 0.83 2.90 0.43
C GLY A 48 -0.49 3.64 0.71
N PRO A 49 -0.72 4.07 1.96
CA PRO A 49 -1.99 4.67 2.36
C PRO A 49 -2.29 6.00 1.64
N ALA A 50 -1.25 6.78 1.31
CA ALA A 50 -1.40 8.03 0.56
C ALA A 50 -1.84 7.79 -0.89
N GLU A 51 -1.29 6.76 -1.54
CA GLU A 51 -1.61 6.42 -2.92
C GLU A 51 -2.99 5.78 -3.06
N MET A 52 -3.39 4.95 -2.09
CA MET A 52 -4.75 4.43 -2.05
C MET A 52 -5.77 5.58 -1.91
N ARG A 53 -5.50 6.58 -1.06
CA ARG A 53 -6.36 7.77 -0.97
C ARG A 53 -6.42 8.54 -2.28
N SER A 54 -5.29 8.75 -2.95
CA SER A 54 -5.28 9.50 -4.23
C SER A 54 -6.06 8.78 -5.34
N ARG A 55 -6.10 7.44 -5.32
CA ARG A 55 -6.91 6.62 -6.24
C ARG A 55 -8.41 6.67 -5.98
N GLY A 56 -8.85 7.14 -4.80
CA GLY A 56 -10.27 7.31 -4.46
C GLY A 56 -10.81 6.36 -3.40
N TYR A 57 -9.93 5.63 -2.70
CA TYR A 57 -10.33 4.84 -1.53
C TYR A 57 -10.87 5.75 -0.43
N HIS A 58 -12.09 5.47 0.03
CA HIS A 58 -12.75 6.21 1.11
C HIS A 58 -12.31 5.70 2.49
N MET A 59 -12.07 4.41 2.59
CA MET A 59 -11.55 3.79 3.80
C MET A 59 -10.21 3.13 3.48
N VAL A 60 -9.15 3.58 4.14
CA VAL A 60 -7.84 2.94 4.07
C VAL A 60 -7.53 2.42 5.47
N CYS A 61 -7.65 1.10 5.64
CA CYS A 61 -7.24 0.41 6.84
C CYS A 61 -5.76 0.05 6.72
N GLY A 62 -5.02 0.04 7.82
CA GLY A 62 -3.64 -0.43 7.78
C GLY A 62 -3.07 -0.50 9.18
N ALA A 63 -2.74 -1.71 9.63
CA ALA A 63 -1.82 -1.95 10.75
C ALA A 63 -0.37 -1.76 10.27
N VAL A 64 -0.13 -0.65 9.55
CA VAL A 64 1.17 -0.32 8.95
C VAL A 64 2.08 0.40 9.94
N ASP A 65 1.56 0.79 11.10
CA ASP A 65 2.31 1.43 12.20
C ASP A 65 3.49 0.58 12.65
N VAL A 66 3.29 -0.71 12.90
CA VAL A 66 4.35 -1.64 13.33
C VAL A 66 5.42 -1.80 12.24
N GLY A 67 4.99 -1.98 10.98
CA GLY A 67 5.91 -2.14 9.85
C GLY A 67 6.73 -0.88 9.59
N LEU A 68 6.08 0.27 9.50
CA LEU A 68 6.73 1.57 9.29
C LEU A 68 7.68 1.92 10.43
N PHE A 69 7.28 1.69 11.68
CA PHE A 69 8.13 1.95 12.84
C PHE A 69 9.35 1.04 12.85
N ARG A 70 9.15 -0.29 12.69
CA ARG A 70 10.25 -1.26 12.59
C ARG A 70 11.24 -0.85 11.50
N ASP A 71 10.74 -0.56 10.30
CA ASP A 71 11.59 -0.29 9.14
C ASP A 71 12.36 1.03 9.31
N GLY A 72 11.74 2.04 9.91
CA GLY A 72 12.41 3.29 10.30
C GLY A 72 13.55 3.05 11.28
N VAL A 73 13.29 2.32 12.37
CA VAL A 73 14.30 2.00 13.39
C VAL A 73 15.45 1.17 12.80
N VAL A 74 15.14 0.15 12.00
CA VAL A 74 16.16 -0.69 11.34
C VAL A 74 17.03 0.15 10.40
N ARG A 75 16.42 1.06 9.63
CA ARG A 75 17.15 1.97 8.74
C ARG A 75 18.12 2.86 9.52
N ASP A 76 17.70 3.41 10.65
CA ASP A 76 18.55 4.28 11.48
C ASP A 76 19.68 3.52 12.15
N VAL A 77 19.41 2.31 12.69
CA VAL A 77 20.46 1.44 13.25
C VAL A 77 21.48 1.04 12.18
N ASN A 78 21.03 0.75 10.96
CA ASN A 78 21.93 0.41 9.86
C ASN A 78 22.81 1.60 9.46
N LYS A 79 22.23 2.80 9.33
CA LYS A 79 23.01 4.03 9.07
C LYS A 79 24.08 4.26 10.14
N PHE A 80 23.74 4.06 11.41
CA PHE A 80 24.68 4.19 12.52
C PHE A 80 25.82 3.17 12.40
N LYS A 81 25.51 1.90 12.10
CA LYS A 81 26.52 0.84 11.92
C LYS A 81 27.46 1.13 10.75
N GLU A 82 26.93 1.57 9.61
CA GLU A 82 27.74 1.89 8.43
C GLU A 82 28.63 3.11 8.67
N ALA A 83 28.13 4.16 9.34
CA ALA A 83 28.94 5.31 9.74
C ALA A 83 30.08 4.90 10.68
N HIS A 84 29.84 3.96 11.59
CA HIS A 84 30.88 3.44 12.48
C HIS A 84 31.94 2.63 11.74
N LYS A 85 31.55 1.79 10.77
CA LYS A 85 32.50 1.02 9.94
C LYS A 85 33.41 1.91 9.08
N MET A 86 32.96 3.09 8.65
CA MET A 86 33.78 4.03 7.89
C MET A 86 34.76 4.85 8.76
N SER A 87 34.70 4.72 10.09
CA SER A 87 35.58 5.42 11.03
C SER A 87 36.76 4.58 11.55
N GLN A 88 36.87 3.33 11.09
CA GLN A 88 38.02 2.42 11.30
C GLN A 88 38.79 2.24 10.00
#